data_AF-V8QPT3-F1
#
_entry.id   AF-V8QPT3-F1
#
_cell.length_a   1.000
_cell.length_b   1.000
_cell.length_c   1.000
_cell.angle_alpha   90.00
_cell.angle_beta   90.00
_cell.angle_gamma   90.00
#
_symmetry.space_group_name_H-M   'P 1'
#
loop_
_entity.id
_entity.type
_entity.pdbx_description
1 polymer ?
#
loop_
_entity_poly.entity_id
_entity_poly.type
_entity_poly.pdbx_seq_one_letter_code
_entity_poly.pdbx_strand_id
1 'polypeptide(L)'
;MLQFTECNIFMVLSHMATRKNIDPTPDLRAAAKLRTFAERLHYLRKIHHGMNQNELALELGVSQSTIANYEMGNRRISPSAQIVSRLAVFFGVNSDWLINGTLPILPEKNYVSPEIAVRDALFKSLTKKENNALIALNGRQRKELSAQIKAYLKDI
;
A
#
# COMPACT_ATOMS: atom_id res chain seq x y z
N MET A 1 10.30 12.96 -22.15
CA MET A 1 9.95 11.57 -21.80
C MET A 1 10.28 11.31 -20.33
N LEU A 2 9.51 11.88 -19.40
CA LEU A 2 9.57 11.58 -17.95
C LEU A 2 8.24 12.07 -17.34
N GLN A 3 7.21 11.23 -17.35
CA GLN A 3 5.90 11.55 -16.73
C GLN A 3 5.42 10.51 -15.69
N PHE A 4 6.23 9.51 -15.34
CA PHE A 4 5.75 8.38 -14.53
C PHE A 4 6.30 8.29 -13.09
N THR A 5 7.16 9.21 -12.63
CA THR A 5 7.80 9.10 -11.30
C THR A 5 7.17 9.97 -10.21
N GLU A 6 6.34 10.97 -10.54
CA GLU A 6 5.75 11.85 -9.51
C GLU A 6 4.46 11.29 -8.87
N CYS A 7 3.81 10.29 -9.50
CA CYS A 7 2.57 9.72 -8.99
C CYS A 7 2.77 8.83 -7.75
N ASN A 8 3.90 8.11 -7.67
CA ASN A 8 4.13 7.12 -6.62
C ASN A 8 4.33 7.74 -5.23
N ILE A 9 4.92 8.94 -5.15
CA ILE A 9 5.14 9.63 -3.86
C ILE A 9 3.88 10.36 -3.40
N PHE A 10 3.11 10.95 -4.32
CA PHE A 10 1.86 11.65 -4.00
C PHE A 10 0.80 10.67 -3.47
N MET A 11 0.78 9.44 -3.99
CA MET A 11 -0.15 8.38 -3.61
C MET A 11 0.19 7.76 -2.24
N VAL A 12 1.47 7.50 -1.95
CA VAL A 12 1.91 7.01 -0.63
C VAL A 12 1.69 8.08 0.46
N LEU A 13 1.88 9.37 0.14
CA LEU A 13 1.61 10.45 1.10
C LEU A 13 0.11 10.71 1.30
N SER A 14 -0.73 10.48 0.28
CA SER A 14 -2.19 10.55 0.41
C SER A 14 -2.75 9.45 1.31
N HIS A 15 -2.26 8.21 1.17
CA HIS A 15 -2.66 7.08 2.02
C HIS A 15 -2.14 7.18 3.46
N MET A 16 -1.07 7.94 3.71
CA MET A 16 -0.54 8.18 5.07
C MET A 16 -1.32 9.27 5.83
N ALA A 17 -2.12 10.09 5.13
CA ALA A 17 -2.91 11.18 5.70
C ALA A 17 -4.28 10.74 6.29
N THR A 18 -4.68 9.48 6.11
CA THR A 18 -5.99 8.95 6.53
C THR A 18 -5.87 7.76 7.48
N ARG A 19 -4.99 7.80 8.50
CA ARG A 19 -5.04 6.82 9.62
C ARG A 19 -6.35 6.85 10.45
N LYS A 20 -7.42 7.50 9.97
CA LYS A 20 -8.73 7.60 10.63
C LYS A 20 -9.96 7.44 9.73
N ASN A 21 -9.85 6.95 8.49
CA ASN A 21 -11.05 6.65 7.68
C ASN A 21 -10.97 5.27 7.02
N ILE A 22 -11.35 4.24 7.79
CA ILE A 22 -12.04 3.00 7.40
C ILE A 22 -11.68 2.47 6.00
N ASP A 23 -10.47 1.97 5.82
CA ASP A 23 -10.28 0.92 4.81
C ASP A 23 -11.12 -0.28 5.27
N PRO A 24 -11.92 -0.90 4.38
CA PRO A 24 -12.80 -1.99 4.76
C PRO A 24 -11.94 -3.18 5.16
N THR A 25 -11.83 -3.39 6.47
CA THR A 25 -11.14 -4.55 7.02
C THR A 25 -11.94 -5.81 6.65
N PRO A 26 -11.27 -6.90 6.27
CA PRO A 26 -11.92 -8.18 6.04
C PRO A 26 -12.85 -8.57 7.19
N ASP A 27 -14.12 -8.82 6.89
CA ASP A 27 -15.02 -9.45 7.86
C ASP A 27 -14.50 -10.86 8.15
N LEU A 28 -14.20 -11.14 9.40
CA LEU A 28 -13.70 -12.43 9.88
C LEU A 28 -14.61 -13.60 9.43
N ARG A 29 -15.94 -13.39 9.36
CA ARG A 29 -16.89 -14.43 8.92
C ARG A 29 -16.80 -14.72 7.43
N ALA A 30 -16.63 -13.68 6.61
CA ALA A 30 -16.46 -13.82 5.17
C ALA A 30 -15.09 -14.41 4.84
N ALA A 31 -14.04 -13.89 5.49
CA ALA A 31 -12.66 -14.32 5.34
C ALA A 31 -12.46 -15.81 5.67
N ALA A 32 -13.15 -16.33 6.68
CA ALA A 32 -13.08 -17.75 7.06
C ALA A 32 -13.55 -18.72 5.96
N LYS A 33 -14.33 -18.25 4.98
CA LYS A 33 -14.82 -19.08 3.86
C LYS A 33 -13.84 -19.13 2.68
N LEU A 34 -12.84 -18.24 2.63
CA LEU A 34 -11.93 -18.09 1.50
C LEU A 34 -10.78 -19.10 1.61
N ARG A 35 -10.72 -20.08 0.70
CA ARG A 35 -9.78 -21.19 0.78
C ARG A 35 -8.50 -20.92 0.00
N THR A 36 -8.59 -20.17 -1.08
CA THR A 36 -7.48 -19.93 -2.00
C THR A 36 -6.99 -18.48 -1.95
N PHE A 37 -5.73 -18.27 -2.37
CA PHE A 37 -5.18 -16.94 -2.59
C PHE A 37 -6.05 -16.12 -3.56
N ALA A 38 -6.54 -16.76 -4.63
CA ALA A 38 -7.39 -16.14 -5.63
C ALA A 38 -8.69 -15.58 -5.04
N GLU A 39 -9.37 -16.36 -4.20
CA GLU A 39 -10.59 -15.94 -3.49
C GLU A 39 -10.30 -14.80 -2.50
N ARG A 40 -9.19 -14.88 -1.75
CA ARG A 40 -8.77 -13.82 -0.83
C ARG A 40 -8.46 -12.52 -1.55
N LEU A 41 -7.70 -12.57 -2.65
CA LEU A 41 -7.38 -11.41 -3.46
C LEU A 41 -8.63 -10.77 -4.06
N HIS A 42 -9.51 -11.58 -4.66
CA HIS A 42 -10.75 -11.09 -5.24
C HIS A 42 -11.65 -10.42 -4.19
N TYR A 43 -11.78 -11.04 -3.01
CA TYR A 43 -12.53 -10.50 -1.90
C TYR A 43 -11.98 -9.14 -1.44
N LEU A 44 -10.67 -9.06 -1.18
CA LEU A 44 -10.01 -7.81 -0.77
C LEU A 44 -10.23 -6.68 -1.76
N ARG A 45 -10.05 -6.95 -3.06
CA ARG A 45 -10.29 -5.96 -4.11
C ARG A 45 -11.74 -5.48 -4.11
N LYS A 46 -12.70 -6.39 -3.97
CA LYS A 46 -14.13 -6.04 -4.00
C LYS A 46 -14.57 -5.21 -2.81
N ILE A 47 -14.08 -5.53 -1.61
CA ILE A 47 -14.44 -4.72 -0.44
C ILE A 47 -13.77 -3.35 -0.49
N HIS A 48 -12.57 -3.24 -1.07
CA HIS A 48 -11.81 -1.99 -1.20
C HIS A 48 -12.45 -1.03 -2.22
N HIS A 49 -13.52 -0.34 -1.80
CA HIS A 49 -14.25 0.67 -2.58
C HIS A 49 -14.81 0.15 -3.92
N GLY A 50 -15.07 -1.15 -4.05
CA GLY A 50 -15.57 -1.74 -5.29
C GLY A 50 -14.56 -1.73 -6.44
N MET A 51 -13.26 -1.63 -6.11
CA MET A 51 -12.16 -1.55 -7.07
C MET A 51 -12.26 -2.61 -8.18
N ASN A 52 -11.97 -2.22 -9.41
CA ASN A 52 -11.89 -3.11 -10.57
C ASN A 52 -10.46 -3.66 -10.76
N GLN A 53 -10.28 -4.67 -11.62
CA GLN A 53 -8.97 -5.32 -11.81
C GLN A 53 -7.92 -4.39 -12.42
N ASN A 54 -8.34 -3.43 -13.25
CA ASN A 54 -7.43 -2.49 -13.90
C ASN A 54 -6.90 -1.46 -12.89
N GLU A 55 -7.75 -0.98 -11.98
CA GLU A 55 -7.34 -0.10 -10.89
C GLU A 55 -6.30 -0.78 -9.99
N LEU A 56 -6.55 -2.02 -9.55
CA LEU A 56 -5.57 -2.77 -8.76
C LEU A 56 -4.25 -3.01 -9.53
N ALA A 57 -4.33 -3.22 -10.84
CA ALA A 57 -3.16 -3.42 -11.68
C ALA A 57 -2.31 -2.15 -11.77
N LEU A 58 -2.95 -0.98 -11.90
CA LEU A 58 -2.28 0.33 -11.90
C LEU A 58 -1.57 0.59 -10.57
N GLU A 59 -2.23 0.31 -9.44
CA GLU A 59 -1.64 0.43 -8.09
C GLU A 59 -0.40 -0.44 -7.90
N LEU A 60 -0.42 -1.66 -8.46
CA LEU A 60 0.69 -2.61 -8.31
C LEU A 60 1.78 -2.47 -9.39
N GLY A 61 1.53 -1.68 -10.43
CA GLY A 61 2.42 -1.53 -11.59
C GLY A 61 2.52 -2.81 -12.42
N VAL A 62 1.42 -3.56 -12.57
CA VAL A 62 1.32 -4.78 -13.39
C VAL A 62 0.22 -4.63 -14.46
N SER A 63 0.08 -5.60 -15.36
CA SER A 63 -1.03 -5.60 -16.30
C SER A 63 -2.33 -6.06 -15.64
N GLN A 64 -3.48 -5.58 -16.15
CA GLN A 64 -4.80 -6.07 -15.73
C GLN A 64 -4.92 -7.60 -15.91
N SER A 65 -4.35 -8.15 -16.98
CA SER A 65 -4.32 -9.59 -17.22
C SER A 65 -3.58 -10.36 -16.13
N THR A 66 -2.52 -9.79 -15.53
CA THR A 66 -1.82 -10.40 -14.39
C THR A 66 -2.73 -10.49 -13.17
N ILE A 67 -3.50 -9.45 -12.86
CA ILE A 67 -4.49 -9.49 -11.77
C ILE A 67 -5.60 -10.50 -12.06
N ALA A 68 -6.13 -10.53 -13.28
CA ALA A 68 -7.15 -11.51 -13.67
C ALA A 68 -6.63 -12.95 -13.50
N ASN A 69 -5.39 -13.23 -13.91
CA ASN A 69 -4.77 -14.53 -13.75
C ASN A 69 -4.63 -14.96 -12.28
N TYR A 70 -4.27 -14.01 -11.41
CA TYR A 70 -4.21 -14.25 -9.96
C TYR A 70 -5.57 -14.59 -9.37
N GLU A 71 -6.62 -13.87 -9.76
CA GLU A 71 -7.99 -14.10 -9.28
C GLU A 71 -8.67 -15.34 -9.87
N MET A 72 -8.20 -15.82 -11.03
CA MET A 72 -8.66 -17.08 -11.62
C MET A 72 -8.03 -18.30 -10.92
N GLY A 73 -7.01 -18.12 -10.09
CA GLY A 73 -6.31 -19.23 -9.42
C GLY A 73 -5.53 -20.13 -10.37
N ASN A 74 -5.05 -19.58 -11.50
CA ASN A 74 -4.26 -20.35 -12.46
C ASN A 74 -2.91 -20.74 -11.84
N ARG A 75 -2.75 -22.03 -11.50
CA ARG A 75 -1.53 -22.59 -10.86
C ARG A 75 -0.23 -22.35 -11.64
N ARG A 76 -0.30 -22.03 -12.94
CA ARG A 76 0.89 -21.72 -13.76
C ARG A 76 1.46 -20.31 -13.49
N ILE A 77 0.66 -19.43 -12.90
CA ILE A 77 1.02 -18.03 -12.68
C ILE A 77 0.85 -17.74 -11.19
N SER A 78 1.94 -17.92 -10.44
CA SER A 78 1.99 -17.57 -9.02
C SER A 78 2.54 -16.14 -8.86
N PRO A 79 1.97 -15.30 -7.98
CA PRO A 79 2.57 -14.00 -7.67
C PRO A 79 3.96 -14.19 -7.06
N SER A 80 4.90 -13.34 -7.44
CA SER A 80 6.21 -13.31 -6.78
C SER A 80 6.07 -12.82 -5.34
N ALA A 81 7.05 -13.14 -4.48
CA ALA A 81 7.06 -12.66 -3.10
C ALA A 81 6.96 -11.12 -3.00
N GLN A 82 7.56 -10.41 -3.97
CA GLN A 82 7.47 -8.95 -4.07
C GLN A 82 6.02 -8.48 -4.33
N ILE A 83 5.30 -9.13 -5.24
CA ILE A 83 3.90 -8.80 -5.54
C ILE A 83 3.02 -9.11 -4.33
N VAL A 84 3.21 -10.25 -3.66
CA VAL A 84 2.48 -10.57 -2.43
C VAL A 84 2.73 -9.52 -1.36
N SER A 85 3.99 -9.13 -1.16
CA SER A 85 4.32 -8.10 -0.17
C SER A 85 3.63 -6.76 -0.48
N ARG A 86 3.59 -6.35 -1.75
CA ARG A 86 2.89 -5.13 -2.16
C ARG A 86 1.38 -5.23 -1.93
N LEU A 87 0.78 -6.37 -2.28
CA LEU A 87 -0.64 -6.65 -2.03
C LEU A 87 -0.98 -6.61 -0.54
N ALA A 88 -0.17 -7.26 0.28
CA ALA A 88 -0.33 -7.30 1.73
C ALA A 88 -0.26 -5.90 2.35
N VAL A 89 0.70 -5.08 1.91
CA VAL A 89 0.84 -3.68 2.34
C VAL A 89 -0.34 -2.84 1.85
N PHE A 90 -0.73 -2.98 0.58
CA PHE A 90 -1.82 -2.23 -0.03
C PHE A 90 -3.16 -2.48 0.68
N PHE A 91 -3.48 -3.75 0.97
CA PHE A 91 -4.72 -4.12 1.64
C PHE A 91 -4.62 -4.14 3.18
N GLY A 92 -3.46 -3.87 3.76
CA GLY A 92 -3.25 -3.87 5.22
C GLY A 92 -3.43 -5.25 5.88
N VAL A 93 -3.11 -6.33 5.17
CA VAL A 93 -3.26 -7.71 5.66
C VAL A 93 -1.91 -8.41 5.83
N ASN A 94 -1.91 -9.50 6.59
CA ASN A 94 -0.77 -10.40 6.71
C ASN A 94 -0.53 -11.14 5.38
N SER A 95 0.71 -11.14 4.89
CA SER A 95 1.08 -11.84 3.66
C SER A 95 0.92 -13.36 3.77
N ASP A 96 1.15 -13.94 4.94
CA ASP A 96 0.93 -15.37 5.19
C ASP A 96 -0.56 -15.72 5.16
N TRP A 97 -1.41 -14.87 5.75
CA TRP A 97 -2.85 -15.02 5.60
C TRP A 97 -3.28 -14.89 4.13
N LEU A 98 -2.75 -13.91 3.41
CA LEU A 98 -3.09 -13.70 2.01
C LEU A 98 -2.75 -14.95 1.16
N ILE A 99 -1.56 -15.52 1.32
CA ILE A 99 -1.13 -16.70 0.55
C ILE A 99 -1.83 -17.98 1.05
N ASN A 100 -1.77 -18.25 2.35
CA ASN A 100 -2.09 -19.56 2.94
C ASN A 100 -3.44 -19.60 3.66
N GLY A 101 -3.98 -18.44 4.04
CA GLY A 101 -5.19 -18.35 4.87
C GLY A 101 -4.91 -18.54 6.36
N THR A 102 -3.65 -18.67 6.78
CA THR A 102 -3.24 -18.78 8.18
C THR A 102 -3.58 -17.49 8.93
N LEU A 103 -4.20 -17.60 10.09
CA LEU A 103 -4.43 -16.44 10.95
C LEU A 103 -3.11 -16.00 11.62
N PRO A 104 -2.97 -14.71 11.99
CA PRO A 104 -3.98 -13.64 11.94
C PRO A 104 -4.12 -12.97 10.55
N ILE A 105 -5.34 -12.49 10.24
CA ILE A 105 -5.62 -11.72 8.99
C ILE A 105 -4.83 -10.42 8.97
N LEU A 106 -4.83 -9.72 10.10
CA LEU A 106 -4.10 -8.47 10.26
C LEU A 106 -2.65 -8.81 10.63
N PRO A 107 -1.67 -8.03 10.14
CA PRO A 107 -0.30 -8.19 10.60
C PRO A 107 -0.24 -7.97 12.11
N GLU A 108 0.57 -8.77 12.80
CA GLU A 108 0.90 -8.48 14.19
C GLU A 108 1.58 -7.10 14.26
N LYS A 109 1.30 -6.33 15.31
CA LYS A 109 1.63 -4.90 15.42
C LYS A 109 3.13 -4.52 15.36
N ASN A 110 4.04 -5.43 15.02
CA ASN A 110 5.46 -5.27 15.35
C ASN A 110 6.47 -5.34 14.19
N TYR A 111 6.06 -5.32 12.92
CA TYR A 111 7.04 -5.10 11.83
C TYR A 111 6.86 -3.73 11.18
N VAL A 112 7.69 -2.80 11.62
CA VAL A 112 7.97 -1.55 10.91
C VAL A 112 9.34 -1.75 10.28
N SER A 113 9.47 -1.63 8.95
CA SER A 113 10.78 -1.73 8.32
C SER A 113 11.73 -0.70 8.96
N PRO A 114 13.05 -0.97 9.08
CA PRO A 114 13.98 -0.03 9.70
C PRO A 114 13.88 1.38 9.11
N GLU A 115 13.63 1.48 7.80
CA GLU A 115 13.45 2.74 7.09
C GLU A 115 12.16 3.46 7.53
N ILE A 116 11.05 2.73 7.70
CA ILE A 116 9.79 3.29 8.18
C ILE A 116 9.90 3.65 9.67
N ALA A 117 10.65 2.90 10.47
CA ALA A 117 10.85 3.18 11.89
C ALA A 117 11.70 4.43 12.10
N VAL A 118 12.77 4.58 11.31
CA VAL A 118 13.60 5.79 11.26
C VAL A 118 12.79 6.99 10.78
N ARG A 119 11.99 6.81 9.72
CA ARG A 119 11.08 7.82 9.19
C ARG A 119 10.05 8.26 10.23
N ASP A 120 9.37 7.32 10.89
CA ASP A 120 8.36 7.61 11.91
C ASP A 120 9.00 8.23 13.16
N ALA A 121 10.24 7.86 13.52
CA ALA A 121 11.01 8.51 14.58
C ALA A 121 11.38 9.96 14.21
N LEU A 122 11.79 10.21 12.96
CA LEU A 122 12.07 11.54 12.41
C LEU A 122 10.80 12.41 12.36
N PHE A 123 9.64 11.83 12.01
CA PHE A 123 8.37 12.55 12.04
C PHE A 123 7.78 12.72 13.45
N LYS A 124 8.24 11.93 14.43
CA LYS A 124 7.88 12.08 15.85
C LYS A 124 8.43 13.37 16.46
N SER A 125 9.53 13.90 15.93
CA SER A 125 10.06 15.20 16.34
C SER A 125 9.32 16.38 15.73
N LEU A 126 8.46 16.16 14.72
CA LEU A 126 7.58 17.21 14.21
C LEU A 126 6.31 17.29 15.06
N THR A 127 5.93 18.52 15.41
CA THR A 127 4.68 18.81 16.11
C THR A 127 3.48 18.42 15.25
N LYS A 128 2.34 18.20 15.91
CA LYS A 128 1.06 17.88 15.24
C LYS A 128 0.66 18.95 14.21
N LYS A 129 1.01 20.21 14.46
CA LYS A 129 0.72 21.34 13.55
C LYS A 129 1.58 21.28 12.29
N GLU A 130 2.86 20.95 12.43
CA GLU A 130 3.80 20.79 11.30
C GLU A 130 3.40 19.59 10.43
N ASN A 131 3.02 18.47 11.05
CA ASN A 131 2.53 17.30 10.32
C ASN A 131 1.28 17.63 9.49
N ASN A 132 0.31 18.34 10.07
CA ASN A 132 -0.87 18.78 9.34
C ASN A 132 -0.53 19.74 8.20
N ALA A 133 0.45 20.63 8.39
CA ALA A 133 0.90 21.54 7.35
C ALA A 133 1.57 20.81 6.17
N LEU A 134 2.38 19.77 6.44
CA LEU A 134 3.00 18.93 5.42
C LEU A 134 1.95 18.18 4.58
N ILE A 135 0.92 17.63 5.22
CA ILE A 135 -0.18 16.94 4.54
C ILE A 135 -0.96 17.90 3.63
N ALA A 136 -1.13 19.16 4.06
CA ALA A 136 -1.88 20.19 3.35
C ALA A 136 -1.14 20.86 2.18
N LEU A 137 0.13 20.52 1.92
CA LEU A 137 0.90 21.15 0.83
C LEU A 137 0.30 20.83 -0.54
N ASN A 138 0.24 21.86 -1.40
CA ASN A 138 -0.15 21.70 -2.80
C ASN A 138 1.03 21.22 -3.68
N GLY A 139 0.75 20.84 -4.93
CA GLY A 139 1.76 20.28 -5.84
C GLY A 139 2.99 21.17 -6.05
N ARG A 140 2.81 22.50 -6.13
CA ARG A 140 3.93 23.45 -6.28
C ARG A 140 4.80 23.48 -5.03
N GLN A 141 4.19 23.55 -3.86
CA GLN A 141 4.90 23.56 -2.58
C GLN A 141 5.65 22.23 -2.32
N ARG A 142 5.04 21.09 -2.69
CA ARG A 142 5.69 19.77 -2.59
C ARG A 142 6.95 19.70 -3.45
N LYS A 143 6.88 20.24 -4.67
CA LYS A 143 8.03 20.27 -5.60
C LYS A 143 9.17 21.13 -5.06
N GLU A 144 8.83 22.30 -4.51
CA GLU A 144 9.80 23.20 -3.88
C GLU A 144 10.48 22.55 -2.67
N LEU A 145 9.70 21.98 -1.75
CA LEU A 145 10.25 21.28 -0.58
C LEU A 145 11.15 20.11 -0.97
N SER A 146 10.79 19.35 -2.02
CA SER A 146 11.63 18.29 -2.56
C SER A 146 12.96 18.81 -3.12
N ALA A 147 12.95 19.97 -3.80
CA ALA A 147 14.16 20.59 -4.33
C ALA A 147 15.12 21.03 -3.20
N GLN A 148 14.58 21.61 -2.13
CA GLN A 148 15.37 22.01 -0.96
C GLN A 148 16.01 20.83 -0.25
N ILE A 149 15.26 19.74 -0.05
CA ILE A 149 15.81 18.51 0.53
C ILE A 149 16.96 17.98 -0.33
N LYS A 150 16.79 17.94 -1.66
CA LYS A 150 17.83 17.47 -2.58
C LYS A 150 19.07 18.37 -2.58
N ALA A 151 18.89 19.67 -2.44
CA ALA A 151 20.01 20.61 -2.32
C ALA A 151 20.82 20.33 -1.06
N TYR A 152 20.15 20.19 0.09
CA TYR A 152 20.82 19.87 1.35
C TYR A 152 21.58 18.54 1.31
N LEU A 153 21.00 17.51 0.68
CA LEU A 153 21.64 16.20 0.51
C LEU A 153 22.85 16.23 -0.44
N LYS A 154 23.01 17.28 -1.25
CA LYS A 154 24.18 17.45 -2.12
C LYS A 154 25.39 18.00 -1.35
N ASP A 155 25.13 18.65 -0.22
CA ASP A 155 26.13 19.31 0.61
C ASP A 155 26.65 18.40 1.75
N ILE A 156 26.19 17.15 1.79
CA ILE A 156 26.62 16.06 2.69
C ILE A 156 27.39 15.02 1.87
#